data_AF-A0ABD2SFX4-F1
#
_entry.id   AF-A0ABD2SFX4-F1
#
_cell.length_a   1.000
_cell.length_b   1.000
_cell.length_c   1.000
_cell.angle_alpha   90.00
_cell.angle_beta   90.00
_cell.angle_gamma   90.00
#
_symmetry.space_group_name_H-M   'P 1'
#
loop_
_entity.id
_entity.type
_entity.pdbx_description
1 polymer ?
#
loop_
_entity_poly.entity_id
_entity_poly.type
_entity_poly.pdbx_seq_one_letter_code
_entity_poly.pdbx_strand_id
1 'polypeptide(L)'
;MAYEEVAIEAIKHALKALRKRHLVEEGAHAPALAALNRPFVLQGSEWKEKAENLEVELQQCYKAQARLSEQLVVEVAESRASKSLLQEKETLITDLQNELNQARMEFNCSITFIDECCRDECSHLTELLGEKTKALELLMAEHQDLKAQIEEITLRANNAEAENKTLVDRWMLQKMQDAERLNEANALYGDMLDKVKATSIEKLARQQVDGVVRQSEDGAEFYVESSIPSTCKQRIPAHDGGCASILFEYNSSKLISGGQDRAIKMWDTTSGSLTNSFYGCLGSVLDLSITHDNKFIIAASSSNNLYVWDANSGRIRHTLTGHIDKVCAVDVSKFSSRYVVSAAYDRTIKVWDLQKGYCNNTIIFHSNCNSLAFSMDALTICSGHVDGNLRLWDVQTGKLLSEVAAHSQAVTSVSLSRNGNMILTSGRDNLHNLFDIRTLEICGTFRSNANRVASNWSRSCISADDGYVTAGSVDGSVHIWSVSNGKMVSTLKEHTSSVLCCSWSGLGNPLATSDKSGTICIWS
;
A
#
# COMPACT_ATOMS: atom_id res chain seq x y z
N MET A 1 -20.27 73.23 3.28
CA MET A 1 -18.88 73.53 2.87
C MET A 1 -17.87 72.88 3.82
N ALA A 2 -17.88 73.14 5.14
CA ALA A 2 -16.89 72.54 6.06
C ALA A 2 -16.94 70.99 6.21
N TYR A 3 -18.10 70.36 6.08
CA TYR A 3 -18.23 68.90 6.24
C TYR A 3 -17.76 68.09 5.02
N GLU A 4 -17.91 68.63 3.81
CA GLU A 4 -17.47 67.95 2.58
C GLU A 4 -15.95 67.97 2.43
N GLU A 5 -15.30 69.06 2.83
CA GLU A 5 -13.83 69.16 2.81
C GLU A 5 -13.18 68.15 3.78
N VAL A 6 -13.74 68.00 4.98
CA VAL A 6 -13.26 67.00 5.97
C VAL A 6 -13.46 65.58 5.46
N ALA A 7 -14.57 65.29 4.78
CA ALA A 7 -14.82 63.98 4.18
C ALA A 7 -13.85 63.66 3.03
N ILE A 8 -13.55 64.64 2.18
CA ILE A 8 -12.58 64.49 1.08
C ILE A 8 -11.17 64.28 1.62
N GLU A 9 -10.79 64.97 2.69
CA GLU A 9 -9.49 64.76 3.36
C GLU A 9 -9.39 63.39 4.02
N ALA A 10 -10.45 62.91 4.67
CA ALA A 10 -10.51 61.57 5.25
C ALA A 10 -10.36 60.48 4.19
N ILE A 11 -11.02 60.63 3.03
CA ILE A 11 -10.90 59.70 1.89
C ILE A 11 -9.48 59.72 1.33
N LYS A 12 -8.87 60.90 1.16
CA LYS A 12 -7.47 61.02 0.71
C LYS A 12 -6.51 60.36 1.71
N HIS A 13 -6.75 60.51 3.01
CA HIS A 13 -5.94 59.88 4.04
C HIS A 13 -6.09 58.35 4.03
N ALA A 14 -7.32 57.84 3.89
CA ALA A 14 -7.60 56.41 3.77
C ALA A 14 -6.94 55.78 2.53
N LEU A 15 -7.00 56.46 1.38
CA LEU A 15 -6.32 56.02 0.16
C LEU A 15 -4.80 56.00 0.33
N LYS A 16 -4.22 56.98 1.03
CA LYS A 16 -2.78 57.04 1.31
C LYS A 16 -2.35 55.92 2.27
N ALA A 17 -3.18 55.57 3.24
CA ALA A 17 -2.96 54.45 4.16
C ALA A 17 -3.05 53.10 3.43
N LEU A 18 -4.05 52.91 2.57
CA LEU A 18 -4.19 51.72 1.72
C LEU A 18 -2.97 51.52 0.80
N ARG A 19 -2.49 52.59 0.18
CA ARG A 19 -1.30 52.54 -0.70
C ARG A 19 -0.03 52.18 0.05
N LYS A 20 0.14 52.68 1.28
CA LYS A 20 1.25 52.26 2.17
C LYS A 20 1.13 50.81 2.57
N ARG A 21 -0.07 50.32 2.87
CA ARG A 21 -0.30 48.92 3.25
C ARG A 21 0.02 47.96 2.10
N HIS A 22 -0.41 48.31 0.89
CA HIS A 22 -0.11 47.55 -0.32
C HIS A 22 1.40 47.46 -0.60
N LEU A 23 2.14 48.56 -0.47
CA LEU A 23 3.60 48.56 -0.64
C LEU A 23 4.34 47.71 0.42
N VAL A 24 3.81 47.62 1.64
CA VAL A 24 4.36 46.75 2.70
C VAL A 24 4.05 45.28 2.41
N GLU A 25 2.85 44.97 1.90
CA GLU A 25 2.48 43.62 1.46
C GLU A 25 3.32 43.16 0.26
N GLU A 26 3.52 44.02 -0.75
CA GLU A 26 4.43 43.72 -1.87
C GLU A 26 5.87 43.47 -1.40
N GLY A 27 6.36 44.25 -0.42
CA GLY A 27 7.67 44.02 0.21
C GLY A 27 7.76 42.70 0.99
N ALA A 28 6.68 42.28 1.65
CA ALA A 28 6.60 41.01 2.35
C ALA A 28 6.55 39.79 1.40
N HIS A 29 6.05 39.97 0.17
CA HIS A 29 6.02 38.95 -0.86
C HIS A 29 7.31 38.86 -1.70
N ALA A 30 8.21 39.84 -1.60
CA ALA A 30 9.46 39.87 -2.36
C ALA A 30 10.38 38.65 -2.11
N PRO A 31 10.55 38.12 -0.87
CA PRO A 31 11.33 36.90 -0.64
C PRO A 31 10.69 35.65 -1.27
N ALA A 32 9.36 35.56 -1.29
CA ALA A 32 8.62 34.45 -1.90
C ALA A 32 8.70 34.50 -3.43
N LEU A 33 8.61 35.69 -4.02
CA LEU A 33 8.87 35.91 -5.46
C LEU A 33 10.31 35.60 -5.85
N ALA A 34 11.29 35.96 -5.01
CA ALA A 34 12.70 35.60 -5.23
C ALA A 34 12.94 34.08 -5.13
N ALA A 35 12.23 33.39 -4.24
CA ALA A 35 12.26 31.93 -4.14
C ALA A 35 11.59 31.24 -5.34
N LEU A 36 10.47 31.78 -5.84
CA LEU A 36 9.76 31.28 -7.02
C LEU A 36 10.52 31.55 -8.34
N ASN A 37 11.33 32.61 -8.38
CA ASN A 37 12.16 32.96 -9.54
C ASN A 37 13.49 32.19 -9.60
N ARG A 38 13.84 31.39 -8.59
CA ARG A 38 14.96 30.44 -8.73
C ARG A 38 14.56 29.34 -9.71
N PRO A 39 15.37 29.05 -10.74
CA PRO A 39 15.04 27.99 -11.68
C PRO A 39 14.80 26.67 -10.95
N PHE A 40 13.64 26.06 -11.15
CA PHE A 40 13.28 24.75 -10.59
C PHE A 40 14.37 23.68 -10.84
N VAL A 41 15.15 23.84 -11.91
CA VAL A 41 16.29 22.99 -12.26
C VAL A 41 17.43 23.07 -11.24
N LEU A 42 17.75 24.28 -10.74
CA LEU A 42 18.81 24.49 -9.74
C LEU A 42 18.41 23.91 -8.38
N GLN A 43 17.14 24.09 -7.99
CA GLN A 43 16.63 23.48 -6.77
C GLN A 43 16.59 21.96 -6.92
N GLY A 44 16.15 21.45 -8.07
CA GLY A 44 16.16 20.02 -8.40
C GLY A 44 17.55 19.39 -8.34
N SER A 45 18.60 20.08 -8.81
CA SER A 45 19.98 19.59 -8.69
C SER A 45 20.47 19.59 -7.25
N GLU A 46 20.17 20.62 -6.45
CA GLU A 46 20.55 20.67 -5.03
C GLU A 46 19.86 19.55 -4.22
N TRP A 47 18.58 19.27 -4.50
CA TRP A 47 17.85 18.18 -3.84
C TRP A 47 18.34 16.80 -4.28
N LYS A 48 18.70 16.64 -5.56
CA LYS A 48 19.28 15.40 -6.07
C LYS A 48 20.64 15.12 -5.45
N GLU A 49 21.51 16.12 -5.37
CA GLU A 49 22.84 15.99 -4.75
C GLU A 49 22.74 15.69 -3.25
N LYS A 50 21.80 16.32 -2.53
CA LYS A 50 21.52 16.00 -1.13
C LYS A 50 21.00 14.58 -0.95
N ALA A 51 20.12 14.11 -1.84
CA ALA A 51 19.60 12.75 -1.78
C ALA A 51 20.71 11.71 -2.03
N GLU A 52 21.57 11.95 -3.02
CA GLU A 52 22.73 11.10 -3.31
C GLU A 52 23.73 11.07 -2.14
N ASN A 53 24.01 12.22 -1.52
CA ASN A 53 24.87 12.29 -0.32
C ASN A 53 24.27 11.51 0.86
N LEU A 54 22.96 11.66 1.13
CA LEU A 54 22.28 10.93 2.19
C LEU A 54 22.25 9.41 1.93
N GLU A 55 22.10 8.98 0.68
CA GLU A 55 22.20 7.57 0.32
C GLU A 55 23.60 7.01 0.58
N VAL A 56 24.65 7.77 0.27
CA VAL A 56 26.04 7.37 0.54
C VAL A 56 26.30 7.30 2.05
N GLU A 57 25.86 8.28 2.83
CA GLU A 57 25.97 8.26 4.30
C GLU A 57 25.24 7.06 4.90
N LEU A 58 24.04 6.76 4.41
CA LEU A 58 23.23 5.63 4.88
C LEU A 58 23.89 4.28 4.53
N GLN A 59 24.51 4.16 3.35
CA GLN A 59 25.33 2.99 3.00
C GLN A 59 26.59 2.86 3.87
N GLN A 60 27.24 3.96 4.23
CA GLN A 60 28.39 3.96 5.13
C GLN A 60 28.00 3.53 6.54
N CYS A 61 26.87 4.01 7.05
CA CYS A 61 26.30 3.59 8.34
C CYS A 61 26.02 2.08 8.37
N TYR A 62 25.39 1.52 7.34
CA TYR A 62 25.16 0.06 7.28
C TYR A 62 26.46 -0.75 7.24
N LYS A 63 27.47 -0.28 6.50
CA LYS A 63 28.80 -0.93 6.49
C LYS A 63 29.50 -0.85 7.85
N ALA A 64 29.39 0.28 8.55
CA ALA A 64 29.95 0.44 9.89
C ALA A 64 29.24 -0.47 10.91
N GLN A 65 27.90 -0.55 10.84
CA GLN A 65 27.11 -1.44 11.70
C GLN A 65 27.44 -2.92 11.47
N ALA A 66 27.62 -3.34 10.20
CA ALA A 66 28.02 -4.70 9.87
C ALA A 66 29.40 -5.05 10.47
N ARG A 67 30.40 -4.17 10.32
CA ARG A 67 31.74 -4.35 10.92
C ARG A 67 31.71 -4.46 12.45
N LEU A 68 30.93 -3.60 13.10
CA LEU A 68 30.75 -3.64 14.56
C LEU A 68 30.10 -4.95 15.01
N SER A 69 29.12 -5.45 14.25
CA SER A 69 28.48 -6.73 14.56
C SER A 69 29.43 -7.93 14.37
N GLU A 70 30.28 -7.91 13.35
CA GLU A 70 31.32 -8.93 13.15
C GLU A 70 32.36 -8.90 14.27
N GLN A 71 32.82 -7.72 14.68
CA GLN A 71 33.76 -7.58 15.81
C GLN A 71 33.16 -8.10 17.12
N LEU A 72 31.88 -7.80 17.39
CA LEU A 72 31.19 -8.30 18.58
C LEU A 72 31.11 -9.83 18.61
N VAL A 73 30.89 -10.48 17.46
CA VAL A 73 30.85 -11.95 17.37
C VAL A 73 32.20 -12.57 17.68
N VAL A 74 33.30 -11.95 17.21
CA VAL A 74 34.67 -12.41 17.50
C VAL A 74 34.99 -12.26 18.99
N GLU A 75 34.72 -11.09 19.58
CA GLU A 75 34.93 -10.84 21.02
C GLU A 75 34.11 -11.79 21.91
N VAL A 76 32.85 -12.07 21.55
CA VAL A 76 32.03 -13.04 22.29
C VAL A 76 32.59 -14.46 22.17
N ALA A 77 33.17 -14.84 21.03
CA ALA A 77 33.82 -16.14 20.87
C ALA A 77 35.10 -16.26 21.72
N GLU A 78 35.94 -15.22 21.75
CA GLU A 78 37.15 -15.17 22.59
C GLU A 78 36.81 -15.18 24.09
N SER A 79 35.76 -14.47 24.49
CA SER A 79 35.24 -14.49 25.87
C SER A 79 34.73 -15.88 26.28
N ARG A 80 34.07 -16.61 25.38
CA ARG A 80 33.64 -17.99 25.65
C ARG A 80 34.81 -18.96 25.80
N ALA A 81 35.83 -18.83 24.95
CA ALA A 81 37.04 -19.66 25.01
C ALA A 81 37.88 -19.41 26.28
N SER A 82 38.02 -18.15 26.69
CA SER A 82 38.70 -17.81 27.95
C SER A 82 37.92 -18.31 29.17
N LYS A 83 36.59 -18.25 29.14
CA LYS A 83 35.73 -18.80 30.20
C LYS A 83 35.86 -20.32 30.35
N SER A 84 35.92 -21.08 29.26
CA SER A 84 36.12 -22.54 29.33
C SER A 84 37.50 -22.89 29.89
N LEU A 85 38.55 -22.15 29.49
CA LEU A 85 39.90 -22.34 30.02
C LEU A 85 39.96 -22.07 31.53
N LEU A 86 39.24 -21.04 32.00
CA LEU A 86 39.12 -20.72 33.43
C LEU A 86 38.48 -21.86 34.22
N GLN A 87 37.39 -22.44 33.70
CA GLN A 87 36.72 -23.57 34.34
C GLN A 87 37.64 -24.80 34.44
N GLU A 88 38.43 -25.10 33.41
CA GLU A 88 39.43 -26.17 33.47
C GLU A 88 40.50 -25.89 34.54
N LYS A 89 40.99 -24.64 34.63
CA LYS A 89 41.96 -24.26 35.66
C LYS A 89 41.39 -24.32 37.07
N GLU A 90 40.13 -23.92 37.27
CA GLU A 90 39.44 -24.06 38.55
C GLU A 90 39.34 -25.53 38.99
N THR A 91 38.99 -26.44 38.08
CA THR A 91 38.95 -27.88 38.39
C THR A 91 40.31 -28.44 38.79
N LEU A 92 41.38 -28.04 38.10
CA LEU A 92 42.74 -28.45 38.44
C LEU A 92 43.17 -27.93 39.82
N ILE A 93 42.79 -26.70 40.17
CA ILE A 93 43.08 -26.14 41.50
C ILE A 93 42.34 -26.93 42.58
N THR A 94 41.06 -27.29 42.36
CA THR A 94 40.31 -28.10 43.32
C THR A 94 40.92 -29.48 43.51
N ASP A 95 41.41 -30.10 42.44
CA ASP A 95 42.07 -31.41 42.50
C ASP A 95 43.39 -31.33 43.27
N LEU A 96 44.23 -30.32 42.98
CA LEU A 96 45.48 -30.08 43.71
C LEU A 96 45.25 -29.76 45.20
N GLN A 97 44.18 -29.05 45.53
CA GLN A 97 43.81 -28.79 46.93
C GLN A 97 43.41 -30.09 47.66
N ASN A 98 42.72 -30.99 46.97
CA ASN A 98 42.34 -32.29 47.52
C ASN A 98 43.58 -33.19 47.73
N GLU A 99 44.51 -33.21 46.78
CA GLU A 99 45.78 -33.93 46.91
C GLU A 99 46.64 -33.38 48.05
N LEU A 100 46.73 -32.05 48.18
CA LEU A 100 47.44 -31.39 49.29
C LEU A 100 46.82 -31.77 50.64
N ASN A 101 45.49 -31.80 50.72
CA ASN A 101 44.78 -32.19 51.95
C ASN A 101 44.97 -33.68 52.28
N GLN A 102 45.01 -34.57 51.27
CA GLN A 102 45.34 -35.98 51.46
C GLN A 102 46.78 -36.16 51.97
N ALA A 103 47.76 -35.52 51.32
CA ALA A 103 49.15 -35.56 51.74
C ALA A 103 49.33 -35.01 53.18
N ARG A 104 48.56 -33.98 53.54
CA ARG A 104 48.57 -33.40 54.90
C ARG A 104 47.97 -34.36 55.94
N MET A 105 46.97 -35.15 55.57
CA MET A 105 46.39 -36.18 56.44
C MET A 105 47.33 -37.39 56.59
N GLU A 106 48.01 -37.79 55.53
CA GLU A 106 49.04 -38.85 55.55
C GLU A 106 50.25 -38.44 56.39
N PHE A 107 50.69 -37.18 56.27
CA PHE A 107 51.73 -36.58 57.10
C PHE A 107 51.32 -36.50 58.59
N ASN A 108 50.08 -36.13 58.87
CA ASN A 108 49.55 -36.13 60.23
C ASN A 108 49.37 -37.54 60.82
N CYS A 109 49.19 -38.57 59.99
CA CYS A 109 49.14 -39.98 60.43
C CYS A 109 50.54 -40.60 60.63
N SER A 110 51.57 -40.08 59.95
CA SER A 110 52.96 -40.56 60.07
C SER A 110 53.73 -39.93 61.24
N ILE A 111 53.23 -38.83 61.82
CA ILE A 111 53.81 -38.14 62.99
C ILE A 111 53.68 -38.91 64.32
N THR A 112 53.01 -40.06 64.36
CA THR A 112 52.89 -40.87 65.60
C THR A 112 53.69 -42.16 65.64
N PHE A 113 54.68 -42.40 64.76
CA PHE A 113 55.56 -43.56 64.91
C PHE A 113 57.00 -43.27 64.43
N ILE A 114 57.89 -43.20 65.43
CA ILE A 114 59.35 -43.45 65.40
C ILE A 114 60.25 -42.23 65.16
N ASP A 115 60.92 -41.88 66.26
CA ASP A 115 62.13 -41.06 66.37
C ASP A 115 63.34 -42.02 66.37
N GLU A 116 64.14 -41.98 65.28
CA GLU A 116 65.59 -42.30 65.20
C GLU A 116 66.12 -42.45 63.74
N CYS A 117 65.31 -42.14 62.71
CA CYS A 117 65.79 -41.74 61.36
C CYS A 117 65.68 -40.22 61.12
N CYS A 118 65.15 -39.48 62.10
CA CYS A 118 64.56 -38.15 61.97
C CYS A 118 65.54 -36.97 61.83
N ARG A 119 66.81 -37.19 61.46
CA ARG A 119 67.75 -36.07 61.20
C ARG A 119 67.97 -35.83 59.72
N ASP A 120 68.01 -36.88 58.91
CA ASP A 120 68.19 -36.76 57.45
C ASP A 120 66.84 -36.57 56.74
N GLU A 121 65.77 -37.20 57.23
CA GLU A 121 64.42 -36.93 56.72
C GLU A 121 63.91 -35.54 57.14
N CYS A 122 64.21 -35.07 58.36
CA CYS A 122 63.88 -33.71 58.76
C CYS A 122 64.68 -32.66 57.99
N SER A 123 65.97 -32.92 57.66
CA SER A 123 66.74 -31.98 56.85
C SER A 123 66.21 -31.92 55.42
N HIS A 124 65.91 -33.06 54.80
CA HIS A 124 65.30 -33.12 53.47
C HIS A 124 63.90 -32.47 53.43
N LEU A 125 63.07 -32.72 54.46
CA LEU A 125 61.77 -32.06 54.60
C LEU A 125 61.91 -30.56 54.79
N THR A 126 62.91 -30.06 55.54
CA THR A 126 63.13 -28.60 55.67
C THR A 126 63.58 -27.97 54.36
N GLU A 127 64.35 -28.68 53.54
CA GLU A 127 64.78 -28.22 52.22
C GLU A 127 63.58 -28.15 51.26
N LEU A 128 62.78 -29.21 51.20
CA LEU A 128 61.54 -29.27 50.40
C LEU A 128 60.53 -28.21 50.84
N LEU A 129 60.37 -28.00 52.14
CA LEU A 129 59.47 -26.98 52.69
C LEU A 129 59.98 -25.57 52.34
N GLY A 130 61.30 -25.36 52.32
CA GLY A 130 61.95 -24.13 51.85
C GLY A 130 61.79 -23.87 50.35
N GLU A 131 61.79 -24.91 49.52
CA GLU A 131 61.49 -24.78 48.08
C GLU A 131 60.02 -24.46 47.84
N LYS A 132 59.12 -25.12 48.58
CA LYS A 132 57.69 -24.89 48.47
C LYS A 132 57.29 -23.49 48.97
N THR A 133 57.90 -22.98 50.03
CA THR A 133 57.65 -21.59 50.48
C THR A 133 58.10 -20.57 49.45
N LYS A 134 59.26 -20.74 48.82
CA LYS A 134 59.71 -19.86 47.72
C LYS A 134 58.78 -19.89 46.52
N ALA A 135 58.29 -21.07 46.13
CA ALA A 135 57.31 -21.19 45.05
C ALA A 135 55.98 -20.50 45.41
N LEU A 136 55.55 -20.60 46.68
CA LEU A 136 54.35 -19.95 47.19
C LEU A 136 54.48 -18.42 47.19
N GLU A 137 55.63 -17.89 47.62
CA GLU A 137 55.94 -16.45 47.56
C GLU A 137 55.89 -15.91 46.13
N LEU A 138 56.42 -16.67 45.16
CA LEU A 138 56.39 -16.29 43.74
C LEU A 138 54.95 -16.28 43.19
N LEU A 139 54.15 -17.31 43.49
CA LEU A 139 52.74 -17.35 43.10
C LEU A 139 51.91 -16.25 43.78
N MET A 140 52.24 -15.89 45.02
CA MET A 140 51.59 -14.77 45.71
C MET A 140 51.89 -13.43 45.03
N ALA A 141 53.12 -13.23 44.54
CA ALA A 141 53.49 -12.04 43.78
C ALA A 141 52.74 -11.97 42.43
N GLU A 142 52.71 -13.07 41.67
CA GLU A 142 51.95 -13.14 40.41
C GLU A 142 50.45 -12.89 40.63
N HIS A 143 49.88 -13.41 41.72
CA HIS A 143 48.48 -13.18 42.07
C HIS A 143 48.21 -11.71 42.43
N GLN A 144 49.15 -11.03 43.10
CA GLN A 144 49.04 -9.60 43.40
C GLN A 144 49.08 -8.75 42.12
N ASP A 145 49.96 -9.09 41.17
CA ASP A 145 50.05 -8.39 39.88
C ASP A 145 48.79 -8.58 39.03
N LEU A 146 48.25 -9.79 38.97
CA LEU A 146 46.99 -10.07 38.28
C LEU A 146 45.81 -9.35 38.94
N LYS A 147 45.79 -9.26 40.26
CA LYS A 147 44.76 -8.51 40.98
C LYS A 147 44.80 -7.03 40.64
N ALA A 148 45.98 -6.43 40.56
CA ALA A 148 46.14 -5.03 40.14
C ALA A 148 45.65 -4.80 38.69
N GLN A 149 45.94 -5.73 37.77
CA GLN A 149 45.45 -5.65 36.40
C GLN A 149 43.93 -5.73 36.30
N ILE A 150 43.29 -6.60 37.09
CA ILE A 150 41.83 -6.70 37.16
C ILE A 150 41.23 -5.39 37.69
N GLU A 151 41.80 -4.83 38.76
CA GLU A 151 41.34 -3.54 39.32
C GLU A 151 41.44 -2.41 38.26
N GLU A 152 42.52 -2.35 37.48
CA GLU A 152 42.65 -1.38 36.38
C GLU A 152 41.60 -1.57 35.27
N ILE A 153 41.36 -2.83 34.86
CA ILE A 153 40.36 -3.15 33.83
C ILE A 153 38.94 -2.83 34.31
N THR A 154 38.62 -3.14 35.57
CA THR A 154 37.30 -2.81 36.14
C THR A 154 37.06 -1.30 36.18
N LEU A 155 38.08 -0.51 36.47
CA LEU A 155 37.98 0.94 36.45
C LEU A 155 37.76 1.48 35.04
N ARG A 156 38.45 0.94 34.03
CA ARG A 156 38.19 1.29 32.61
C ARG A 156 36.78 0.91 32.16
N ALA A 157 36.29 -0.27 32.55
CA ALA A 157 34.93 -0.70 32.23
C ALA A 157 33.87 0.22 32.83
N ASN A 158 34.03 0.63 34.09
CA ASN A 158 33.12 1.56 34.75
C ASN A 158 33.10 2.95 34.08
N ASN A 159 34.26 3.44 33.62
CA ASN A 159 34.34 4.70 32.88
C ASN A 159 33.60 4.62 31.53
N ALA A 160 33.78 3.52 30.79
CA ALA A 160 33.08 3.30 29.53
C ALA A 160 31.56 3.16 29.72
N GLU A 161 31.11 2.52 30.82
CA GLU A 161 29.68 2.42 31.15
C GLU A 161 29.08 3.81 31.44
N ALA A 162 29.82 4.68 32.14
CA ALA A 162 29.39 6.04 32.40
C ALA A 162 29.28 6.87 31.10
N GLU A 163 30.27 6.77 30.21
CA GLU A 163 30.23 7.43 28.90
C GLU A 163 29.04 6.95 28.06
N ASN A 164 28.80 5.65 28.00
CA ASN A 164 27.65 5.09 27.30
C ASN A 164 26.32 5.61 27.85
N LYS A 165 26.16 5.73 29.17
CA LYS A 165 24.97 6.35 29.79
C LYS A 165 24.77 7.78 29.29
N THR A 166 25.83 8.60 29.28
CA THR A 166 25.73 9.99 28.80
C THR A 166 25.38 10.10 27.31
N LEU A 167 25.86 9.16 26.49
CA LEU A 167 25.53 9.11 25.06
C LEU A 167 24.07 8.72 24.82
N VAL A 168 23.56 7.75 25.59
CA VAL A 168 22.14 7.34 25.56
C VAL A 168 21.24 8.52 25.94
N ASP A 169 21.58 9.25 27.01
CA ASP A 169 20.81 10.41 27.44
C ASP A 169 20.79 11.51 26.36
N ARG A 170 21.95 11.79 25.74
CA ARG A 170 22.05 12.77 24.64
C ARG A 170 21.24 12.34 23.42
N TRP A 171 21.26 11.05 23.10
CA TRP A 171 20.48 10.49 22.00
C TRP A 171 18.98 10.56 22.26
N MET A 172 18.52 10.22 23.48
CA MET A 172 17.12 10.35 23.85
C MET A 172 16.62 11.79 23.77
N LEU A 173 17.44 12.76 24.22
CA LEU A 173 17.10 14.18 24.10
C LEU A 173 16.93 14.61 22.64
N GLN A 174 17.83 14.16 21.76
CA GLN A 174 17.74 14.44 20.33
C GLN A 174 16.48 13.81 19.71
N LYS A 175 16.14 12.56 20.09
CA LYS A 175 14.92 11.91 19.63
C LYS A 175 13.64 12.58 20.11
N MET A 176 13.65 13.16 21.32
CA MET A 176 12.53 13.94 21.82
C MET A 176 12.32 15.22 20.99
N GLN A 177 13.40 15.94 20.67
CA GLN A 177 13.35 17.11 19.79
C GLN A 177 12.90 16.77 18.36
N ASP A 178 13.30 15.63 17.83
CA ASP A 178 12.81 15.14 16.53
C ASP A 178 11.31 14.83 16.56
N ALA A 179 10.83 14.23 17.65
CA ALA A 179 9.41 13.94 17.85
C ALA A 179 8.56 15.22 17.97
N GLU A 180 9.05 16.24 18.68
CA GLU A 180 8.40 17.55 18.76
C GLU A 180 8.29 18.22 17.39
N ARG A 181 9.38 18.23 16.60
CA ARG A 181 9.36 18.75 15.23
C ARG A 181 8.38 18.00 14.32
N LEU A 182 8.28 16.68 14.47
CA LEU A 182 7.29 15.87 13.76
C LEU A 182 5.85 16.21 14.17
N ASN A 183 5.60 16.46 15.45
CA ASN A 183 4.29 16.87 15.95
C ASN A 183 3.88 18.25 15.41
N GLU A 184 4.81 19.21 15.35
CA GLU A 184 4.58 20.52 14.74
C GLU A 184 4.25 20.40 13.24
N ALA A 185 5.01 19.58 12.51
CA ALA A 185 4.72 19.30 11.11
C ALA A 185 3.33 18.67 10.93
N ASN A 186 2.98 17.69 11.76
CA ASN A 186 1.66 17.05 11.73
C ASN A 186 0.51 18.02 12.03
N ALA A 187 0.70 18.98 12.94
CA ALA A 187 -0.26 20.03 13.21
C ALA A 187 -0.48 20.93 11.99
N LEU A 188 0.60 21.35 11.33
CA LEU A 188 0.51 22.12 10.08
C LEU A 188 -0.16 21.34 8.94
N TYR A 189 0.08 20.03 8.85
CA TYR A 189 -0.61 19.16 7.90
C TYR A 189 -2.11 19.06 8.22
N GLY A 190 -2.49 18.99 9.50
CA GLY A 190 -3.89 19.02 9.93
C GLY A 190 -4.61 20.29 9.46
N ASP A 191 -4.02 21.46 9.73
CA ASP A 191 -4.56 22.76 9.30
C ASP A 191 -4.67 22.88 7.77
N MET A 192 -3.69 22.35 7.03
CA MET A 192 -3.74 22.32 5.57
C MET A 192 -4.86 21.39 5.08
N LEU A 193 -5.03 20.22 5.71
CA LEU A 193 -6.10 19.27 5.39
C LEU A 193 -7.48 19.87 5.63
N ASP A 194 -7.66 20.60 6.73
CA ASP A 194 -8.94 21.23 7.03
C ASP A 194 -9.25 22.39 6.08
N LYS A 195 -8.25 23.14 5.62
CA LYS A 195 -8.40 24.10 4.50
C LYS A 195 -8.74 23.40 3.17
N VAL A 196 -8.12 22.26 2.89
CA VAL A 196 -8.42 21.47 1.69
C VAL A 196 -9.83 20.88 1.77
N LYS A 197 -10.29 20.43 2.94
CA LYS A 197 -11.67 19.98 3.15
C LYS A 197 -12.65 21.13 2.98
N ALA A 198 -12.38 22.30 3.55
CA ALA A 198 -13.24 23.48 3.38
C ALA A 198 -13.37 23.89 1.90
N THR A 199 -12.25 23.95 1.18
CA THR A 199 -12.25 24.25 -0.27
C THR A 199 -12.84 23.12 -1.11
N SER A 200 -12.70 21.87 -0.69
CA SER A 200 -13.36 20.72 -1.33
C SER A 200 -14.87 20.75 -1.12
N ILE A 201 -15.35 21.10 0.07
CA ILE A 201 -16.77 21.30 0.39
C ILE A 201 -17.33 22.47 -0.41
N GLU A 202 -16.59 23.58 -0.55
CA GLU A 202 -16.98 24.70 -1.42
C GLU A 202 -17.03 24.30 -2.90
N LYS A 203 -16.09 23.47 -3.37
CA LYS A 203 -16.12 22.91 -4.73
C LYS A 203 -17.28 21.93 -4.93
N LEU A 204 -17.59 21.11 -3.93
CA LEU A 204 -18.72 20.17 -3.94
C LEU A 204 -20.05 20.93 -3.95
N ALA A 205 -20.17 22.01 -3.18
CA ALA A 205 -21.32 22.91 -3.19
C ALA A 205 -21.48 23.59 -4.56
N ARG A 206 -20.39 24.05 -5.18
CA ARG A 206 -20.42 24.58 -6.55
C ARG A 206 -20.77 23.52 -7.60
N GLN A 207 -20.29 22.29 -7.45
CA GLN A 207 -20.66 21.17 -8.32
C GLN A 207 -22.09 20.69 -8.12
N GLN A 208 -22.67 20.81 -6.91
CA GLN A 208 -24.09 20.56 -6.69
C GLN A 208 -24.96 21.62 -7.37
N VAL A 209 -24.57 22.90 -7.31
CA VAL A 209 -25.27 23.98 -8.01
C VAL A 209 -25.10 23.82 -9.53
N ASP A 210 -23.90 23.57 -10.04
CA ASP A 210 -23.65 23.32 -11.47
C ASP A 210 -24.30 22.00 -11.95
N GLY A 211 -24.39 20.98 -11.11
CA GLY A 211 -25.01 19.69 -11.43
C GLY A 211 -26.53 19.77 -11.51
N VAL A 212 -27.17 20.59 -10.67
CA VAL A 212 -28.60 20.92 -10.75
C VAL A 212 -28.87 21.82 -11.96
N VAL A 213 -27.99 22.79 -12.23
CA VAL A 213 -28.09 23.67 -13.41
C VAL A 213 -27.92 22.89 -14.72
N ARG A 214 -27.02 21.90 -14.79
CA ARG A 214 -26.82 21.04 -15.97
C ARG A 214 -27.98 20.08 -16.27
N GLN A 215 -28.86 19.81 -15.31
CA GLN A 215 -30.13 19.10 -15.60
C GLN A 215 -31.20 20.03 -16.20
N SER A 216 -31.00 21.35 -16.15
CA SER A 216 -31.99 22.37 -16.52
C SER A 216 -31.55 23.30 -17.68
N GLU A 217 -30.35 23.16 -18.21
CA GLU A 217 -29.89 23.93 -19.37
C GLU A 217 -30.09 23.12 -20.67
N ASP A 218 -30.89 23.68 -21.59
CA ASP A 218 -31.16 23.20 -22.96
C ASP A 218 -29.92 23.23 -23.90
N GLY A 219 -28.72 22.96 -23.37
CA GLY A 219 -27.44 23.14 -24.09
C GLY A 219 -26.31 22.16 -23.74
N ALA A 220 -26.57 21.09 -22.97
CA ALA A 220 -25.58 20.03 -22.72
C ALA A 220 -25.56 18.99 -23.86
N GLU A 221 -25.05 19.39 -25.03
CA GLU A 221 -24.85 18.53 -26.21
C GLU A 221 -23.74 17.47 -26.00
N PHE A 222 -23.91 16.51 -25.07
CA PHE A 222 -23.22 15.22 -25.10
C PHE A 222 -24.09 14.09 -24.52
N TYR A 223 -25.41 14.16 -24.70
CA TYR A 223 -26.27 13.00 -24.51
C TYR A 223 -26.09 12.05 -25.69
N VAL A 224 -25.28 11.01 -25.52
CA VAL A 224 -25.35 9.86 -26.42
C VAL A 224 -26.45 8.96 -25.88
N GLU A 225 -27.65 9.08 -26.46
CA GLU A 225 -28.77 8.20 -26.13
C GLU A 225 -28.35 6.74 -26.36
N SER A 226 -28.46 5.92 -25.32
CA SER A 226 -28.19 4.49 -25.47
C SER A 226 -29.41 3.79 -26.08
N SER A 227 -29.19 3.09 -27.18
CA SER A 227 -30.24 2.28 -27.80
C SER A 227 -30.43 1.00 -27.01
N ILE A 228 -31.69 0.61 -26.76
CA ILE A 228 -32.00 -0.67 -26.12
C ILE A 228 -31.61 -1.79 -27.09
N PRO A 229 -30.58 -2.59 -26.77
CA PRO A 229 -30.16 -3.65 -27.66
C PRO A 229 -31.25 -4.71 -27.75
N SER A 230 -31.53 -5.19 -28.97
CA SER A 230 -32.59 -6.18 -29.20
C SER A 230 -32.11 -7.41 -29.99
N THR A 231 -31.04 -7.25 -30.78
CA THR A 231 -30.50 -8.33 -31.62
C THR A 231 -29.01 -8.54 -31.36
N CYS A 232 -28.59 -9.81 -31.33
CA CYS A 232 -27.16 -10.15 -31.32
C CYS A 232 -26.60 -9.95 -32.73
N LYS A 233 -25.70 -8.97 -32.87
CA LYS A 233 -25.06 -8.66 -34.15
C LYS A 233 -23.97 -9.67 -34.47
N GLN A 234 -23.18 -10.04 -33.46
CA GLN A 234 -22.02 -10.93 -33.62
C GLN A 234 -21.81 -11.82 -32.41
N ARG A 235 -21.45 -13.08 -32.70
CA ARG A 235 -21.04 -14.09 -31.74
C ARG A 235 -19.59 -14.47 -32.00
N ILE A 236 -18.70 -14.18 -31.06
CA ILE A 236 -17.26 -14.37 -31.19
C ILE A 236 -16.81 -15.43 -30.18
N PRO A 237 -16.32 -16.61 -30.61
CA PRO A 237 -15.64 -17.54 -29.73
C PRO A 237 -14.24 -16.97 -29.40
N ALA A 238 -14.16 -16.23 -28.29
CA ALA A 238 -12.98 -15.42 -27.99
C ALA A 238 -11.88 -16.22 -27.27
N HIS A 239 -12.24 -17.09 -26.34
CA HIS A 239 -11.28 -17.79 -25.46
C HIS A 239 -11.59 -19.27 -25.33
N ASP A 240 -10.55 -20.06 -25.06
CA ASP A 240 -10.69 -21.48 -24.70
C ASP A 240 -10.91 -21.59 -23.18
N GLY A 241 -12.18 -21.62 -22.77
CA GLY A 241 -12.60 -21.49 -21.37
C GLY A 241 -13.28 -20.16 -21.06
N GLY A 242 -13.62 -19.90 -19.80
CA GLY A 242 -14.46 -18.75 -19.44
C GLY A 242 -13.83 -17.38 -19.71
N CYS A 243 -14.64 -16.42 -20.18
CA CYS A 243 -14.24 -15.02 -20.34
C CYS A 243 -14.76 -14.22 -19.14
N ALA A 244 -13.85 -13.91 -18.20
CA ALA A 244 -14.22 -13.34 -16.90
C ALA A 244 -14.54 -11.84 -16.96
N SER A 245 -13.86 -11.09 -17.84
CA SER A 245 -14.02 -9.64 -17.94
C SER A 245 -13.92 -9.16 -19.38
N ILE A 246 -14.74 -8.17 -19.71
CA ILE A 246 -14.78 -7.48 -20.99
C ILE A 246 -14.88 -5.97 -20.77
N LEU A 247 -14.21 -5.19 -21.62
CA LEU A 247 -14.16 -3.74 -21.50
C LEU A 247 -14.03 -3.08 -22.87
N PHE A 248 -14.76 -1.98 -23.07
CA PHE A 248 -14.56 -1.13 -24.24
C PHE A 248 -13.39 -0.15 -24.03
N GLU A 249 -12.62 0.06 -25.09
CA GLU A 249 -11.65 1.15 -25.15
C GLU A 249 -12.37 2.52 -25.12
N TYR A 250 -11.79 3.53 -24.47
CA TYR A 250 -12.44 4.84 -24.39
C TYR A 250 -12.52 5.50 -25.76
N ASN A 251 -13.71 6.00 -26.14
CA ASN A 251 -13.97 6.69 -27.40
C ASN A 251 -13.63 5.89 -28.66
N SER A 252 -13.56 4.56 -28.57
CA SER A 252 -13.28 3.70 -29.72
C SER A 252 -14.28 2.54 -29.81
N SER A 253 -14.39 1.96 -31.00
CA SER A 253 -15.20 0.78 -31.26
C SER A 253 -14.45 -0.53 -30.96
N LYS A 254 -13.39 -0.51 -30.14
CA LYS A 254 -12.65 -1.74 -29.80
C LYS A 254 -13.08 -2.30 -28.45
N LEU A 255 -13.14 -3.62 -28.39
CA LEU A 255 -13.47 -4.41 -27.20
C LEU A 255 -12.24 -5.20 -26.76
N ILE A 256 -11.96 -5.21 -25.47
CA ILE A 256 -10.89 -6.00 -24.85
C ILE A 256 -11.53 -7.10 -24.02
N SER A 257 -11.03 -8.33 -24.15
CA SER A 257 -11.52 -9.50 -23.43
C SER A 257 -10.39 -10.23 -22.72
N GLY A 258 -10.68 -10.73 -21.52
CA GLY A 258 -9.75 -11.47 -20.67
C GLY A 258 -10.27 -12.87 -20.39
N GLY A 259 -9.48 -13.86 -20.77
CA GLY A 259 -9.88 -15.27 -20.71
C GLY A 259 -9.18 -16.09 -19.63
N GLN A 260 -9.79 -17.24 -19.35
CA GLN A 260 -9.18 -18.30 -18.53
C GLN A 260 -7.96 -18.93 -19.22
N ASP A 261 -7.88 -18.82 -20.55
CA ASP A 261 -6.75 -19.19 -21.42
C ASP A 261 -5.48 -18.34 -21.21
N ARG A 262 -5.52 -17.42 -20.23
CA ARG A 262 -4.39 -16.54 -19.86
C ARG A 262 -4.02 -15.53 -20.96
N ALA A 263 -4.88 -15.38 -21.96
CA ALA A 263 -4.71 -14.42 -23.03
C ALA A 263 -5.66 -13.23 -22.82
N ILE A 264 -5.22 -12.08 -23.32
CA ILE A 264 -6.05 -10.91 -23.48
C ILE A 264 -6.15 -10.63 -24.97
N LYS A 265 -7.36 -10.44 -25.47
CA LYS A 265 -7.61 -10.23 -26.90
C LYS A 265 -8.35 -8.93 -27.10
N MET A 266 -7.98 -8.21 -28.16
CA MET A 266 -8.63 -6.98 -28.57
C MET A 266 -9.36 -7.21 -29.89
N TRP A 267 -10.62 -6.80 -29.96
CA TRP A 267 -11.54 -7.04 -31.06
C TRP A 267 -12.06 -5.71 -31.59
N ASP A 268 -12.26 -5.62 -32.89
CA ASP A 268 -13.04 -4.53 -33.46
C ASP A 268 -14.53 -4.89 -33.43
N THR A 269 -15.37 -4.05 -32.83
CA THR A 269 -16.80 -4.33 -32.62
C THR A 269 -17.63 -4.18 -33.90
N THR A 270 -17.10 -3.50 -34.92
CA THR A 270 -17.80 -3.34 -36.19
C THR A 270 -17.66 -4.59 -37.07
N SER A 271 -16.43 -5.11 -37.17
CA SER A 271 -16.07 -6.27 -38.00
C SER A 271 -16.10 -7.60 -37.24
N GLY A 272 -15.93 -7.59 -35.91
CA GLY A 272 -15.74 -8.79 -35.10
C GLY A 272 -14.37 -9.43 -35.24
N SER A 273 -13.44 -8.75 -35.92
CA SER A 273 -12.11 -9.26 -36.17
C SER A 273 -11.19 -9.08 -34.96
N LEU A 274 -10.30 -10.05 -34.77
CA LEU A 274 -9.23 -9.96 -33.79
C LEU A 274 -8.17 -8.97 -34.28
N THR A 275 -7.94 -7.92 -33.51
CA THR A 275 -6.93 -6.90 -33.81
C THR A 275 -5.58 -7.28 -33.18
N ASN A 276 -5.53 -7.39 -31.85
CA ASN A 276 -4.33 -7.73 -31.10
C ASN A 276 -4.56 -8.87 -30.12
N SER A 277 -3.51 -9.64 -29.82
CA SER A 277 -3.48 -10.64 -28.75
C SER A 277 -2.27 -10.39 -27.86
N PHE A 278 -2.50 -10.33 -26.55
CA PHE A 278 -1.49 -10.12 -25.54
C PHE A 278 -1.30 -11.39 -24.72
N TYR A 279 -0.04 -11.80 -24.59
CA TYR A 279 0.37 -13.00 -23.87
C TYR A 279 1.33 -12.63 -22.73
N GLY A 280 1.53 -13.57 -21.80
CA GLY A 280 2.49 -13.45 -20.69
C GLY A 280 1.86 -13.43 -19.29
N CYS A 281 0.54 -13.57 -19.17
CA CYS A 281 -0.10 -13.87 -17.89
C CYS A 281 0.25 -15.30 -17.46
N LEU A 282 0.63 -15.48 -16.19
CA LEU A 282 0.87 -16.81 -15.63
C LEU A 282 -0.42 -17.51 -15.15
N GLY A 283 -1.46 -16.72 -14.86
CA GLY A 283 -2.77 -17.19 -14.38
C GLY A 283 -3.92 -16.75 -15.27
N SER A 284 -5.12 -17.19 -14.91
CA SER A 284 -6.36 -16.77 -15.58
C SER A 284 -6.66 -15.31 -15.29
N VAL A 285 -7.13 -14.59 -16.29
CA VAL A 285 -7.52 -13.18 -16.14
C VAL A 285 -8.87 -13.12 -15.44
N LEU A 286 -8.93 -12.46 -14.29
CA LEU A 286 -10.15 -12.31 -13.50
C LEU A 286 -10.82 -10.96 -13.76
N ASP A 287 -10.03 -9.91 -13.98
CA ASP A 287 -10.55 -8.59 -14.28
C ASP A 287 -9.60 -7.78 -15.18
N LEU A 288 -10.16 -6.78 -15.87
CA LEU A 288 -9.47 -5.93 -16.83
C LEU A 288 -9.82 -4.46 -16.61
N SER A 289 -8.83 -3.60 -16.80
CA SER A 289 -9.03 -2.16 -16.89
C SER A 289 -8.10 -1.55 -17.94
N ILE A 290 -8.50 -0.42 -18.50
CA ILE A 290 -7.71 0.35 -19.47
C ILE A 290 -7.52 1.77 -18.95
N THR A 291 -6.37 2.37 -19.23
CA THR A 291 -6.14 3.78 -18.91
C THR A 291 -6.96 4.70 -19.80
N HIS A 292 -7.27 5.90 -19.30
CA HIS A 292 -8.07 6.89 -20.04
C HIS A 292 -7.46 7.36 -21.36
N ASP A 293 -6.13 7.32 -21.44
CA ASP A 293 -5.40 7.61 -22.67
C ASP A 293 -5.28 6.40 -23.60
N ASN A 294 -5.94 5.28 -23.28
CA ASN A 294 -5.94 4.00 -24.01
C ASN A 294 -4.55 3.38 -24.23
N LYS A 295 -3.51 3.87 -23.54
CA LYS A 295 -2.14 3.39 -23.76
C LYS A 295 -1.85 2.10 -23.01
N PHE A 296 -2.42 1.91 -21.83
CA PHE A 296 -2.11 0.75 -21.01
C PHE A 296 -3.34 -0.09 -20.71
N ILE A 297 -3.20 -1.40 -20.91
CA ILE A 297 -4.18 -2.41 -20.54
C ILE A 297 -3.64 -3.09 -19.27
N ILE A 298 -4.49 -3.26 -18.29
CA ILE A 298 -4.14 -3.82 -16.99
C ILE A 298 -5.02 -5.03 -16.74
N ALA A 299 -4.40 -6.14 -16.37
CA ALA A 299 -5.12 -7.35 -16.00
C ALA A 299 -4.81 -7.78 -14.58
N ALA A 300 -5.88 -8.11 -13.86
CA ALA A 300 -5.84 -8.83 -12.61
C ALA A 300 -5.77 -10.33 -12.89
N SER A 301 -4.70 -10.99 -12.40
CA SER A 301 -4.47 -12.41 -12.62
C SER A 301 -4.77 -13.23 -11.38
N SER A 302 -5.20 -14.47 -11.59
CA SER A 302 -5.27 -15.50 -10.55
C SER A 302 -3.90 -15.93 -10.02
N SER A 303 -2.80 -15.49 -10.66
CA SER A 303 -1.41 -15.73 -10.25
C SER A 303 -0.87 -14.67 -9.28
N ASN A 304 -1.75 -13.99 -8.55
CA ASN A 304 -1.46 -12.99 -7.50
C ASN A 304 -0.80 -11.69 -7.98
N ASN A 305 -0.52 -11.54 -9.28
CA ASN A 305 0.12 -10.36 -9.84
C ASN A 305 -0.86 -9.59 -10.73
N LEU A 306 -0.60 -8.29 -10.92
CA LEU A 306 -1.16 -7.54 -12.03
C LEU A 306 -0.12 -7.37 -13.13
N TYR A 307 -0.60 -7.38 -14.36
CA TYR A 307 0.23 -7.19 -15.54
C TYR A 307 -0.28 -5.98 -16.29
N VAL A 308 0.66 -5.16 -16.76
CA VAL A 308 0.38 -3.93 -17.51
C VAL A 308 1.03 -4.06 -18.88
N TRP A 309 0.23 -4.05 -19.94
CA TRP A 309 0.70 -4.03 -21.32
C TRP A 309 0.53 -2.65 -21.91
N ASP A 310 1.44 -2.28 -22.80
CA ASP A 310 1.23 -1.20 -23.74
C ASP A 310 0.32 -1.68 -24.88
N ALA A 311 -0.83 -1.03 -25.07
CA ALA A 311 -1.87 -1.42 -26.02
C ALA A 311 -1.37 -1.39 -27.48
N ASN A 312 -0.45 -0.46 -27.79
CA ASN A 312 0.05 -0.27 -29.16
C ASN A 312 1.14 -1.28 -29.51
N SER A 313 2.11 -1.49 -28.60
CA SER A 313 3.24 -2.39 -28.85
C SER A 313 2.98 -3.84 -28.45
N GLY A 314 1.97 -4.08 -27.60
CA GLY A 314 1.66 -5.37 -27.00
C GLY A 314 2.71 -5.92 -26.04
N ARG A 315 3.67 -5.11 -25.64
CA ARG A 315 4.72 -5.51 -24.70
C ARG A 315 4.27 -5.28 -23.25
N ILE A 316 4.67 -6.19 -22.36
CA ILE A 316 4.50 -6.01 -20.91
C ILE A 316 5.43 -4.88 -20.48
N ARG A 317 4.86 -3.83 -19.88
CA ARG A 317 5.60 -2.70 -19.32
C ARG A 317 5.93 -2.94 -17.85
N HIS A 318 4.95 -3.36 -17.07
CA HIS A 318 5.10 -3.60 -15.64
C HIS A 318 4.42 -4.91 -15.23
N THR A 319 5.08 -5.63 -14.31
CA THR A 319 4.48 -6.72 -13.54
C THR A 319 4.41 -6.24 -12.09
N LEU A 320 3.21 -5.86 -11.65
CA LEU A 320 2.98 -5.33 -10.32
C LEU A 320 2.86 -6.51 -9.35
N THR A 321 3.91 -6.70 -8.55
CA THR A 321 4.04 -7.78 -7.56
C THR A 321 3.80 -7.22 -6.15
N GLY A 322 3.07 -7.95 -5.32
CA GLY A 322 2.86 -7.54 -3.92
C GLY A 322 1.58 -8.07 -3.27
N HIS A 323 0.61 -8.55 -4.05
CA HIS A 323 -0.51 -9.32 -3.51
C HIS A 323 -0.07 -10.75 -3.19
N ILE A 324 -0.66 -11.33 -2.13
CA ILE A 324 -0.30 -12.66 -1.62
C ILE A 324 -1.23 -13.73 -2.20
N ASP A 325 -2.44 -13.35 -2.60
CA ASP A 325 -3.47 -14.23 -3.16
C ASP A 325 -4.02 -13.62 -4.46
N LYS A 326 -4.92 -14.34 -5.13
CA LYS A 326 -5.50 -13.99 -6.44
C LYS A 326 -6.07 -12.58 -6.44
N VAL A 327 -5.73 -11.82 -7.49
CA VAL A 327 -6.24 -10.46 -7.69
C VAL A 327 -7.59 -10.57 -8.38
N CYS A 328 -8.65 -10.09 -7.72
CA CYS A 328 -10.03 -10.29 -8.14
C CYS A 328 -10.63 -9.10 -8.88
N ALA A 329 -10.10 -7.90 -8.67
CA ALA A 329 -10.60 -6.68 -9.31
C ALA A 329 -9.47 -5.68 -9.53
N VAL A 330 -9.58 -4.92 -10.62
CA VAL A 330 -8.67 -3.83 -10.94
C VAL A 330 -9.45 -2.67 -11.57
N ASP A 331 -9.12 -1.44 -11.19
CA ASP A 331 -9.62 -0.25 -11.88
C ASP A 331 -8.56 0.85 -11.93
N VAL A 332 -8.73 1.77 -12.89
CA VAL A 332 -7.82 2.90 -13.13
C VAL A 332 -8.52 4.20 -12.80
N SER A 333 -7.74 5.17 -12.32
CA SER A 333 -8.24 6.52 -12.13
C SER A 333 -8.71 7.19 -13.44
N LYS A 334 -10.04 7.34 -13.53
CA LYS A 334 -10.80 8.54 -13.92
C LYS A 334 -10.05 9.66 -14.68
N PHE A 335 -9.24 10.34 -13.88
CA PHE A 335 -8.66 11.64 -14.15
C PHE A 335 -7.18 11.56 -14.52
N SER A 336 -6.50 10.50 -14.06
CA SER A 336 -5.07 10.33 -14.24
C SER A 336 -4.73 8.89 -14.60
N SER A 337 -4.11 8.68 -15.76
CA SER A 337 -3.55 7.38 -16.17
C SER A 337 -2.37 6.90 -15.29
N ARG A 338 -2.15 7.52 -14.12
CA ARG A 338 -1.04 7.24 -13.21
C ARG A 338 -1.40 6.22 -12.13
N TYR A 339 -2.61 6.32 -11.57
CA TYR A 339 -3.00 5.53 -10.40
C TYR A 339 -3.92 4.39 -10.78
N VAL A 340 -3.61 3.23 -10.21
CA VAL A 340 -4.35 1.98 -10.42
C VAL A 340 -4.67 1.41 -9.07
N VAL A 341 -5.86 0.85 -8.91
CA VAL A 341 -6.25 0.18 -7.69
C VAL A 341 -6.56 -1.26 -8.00
N SER A 342 -6.09 -2.15 -7.13
CA SER A 342 -6.40 -3.57 -7.21
C SER A 342 -6.88 -4.09 -5.87
N ALA A 343 -7.77 -5.08 -5.92
CA ALA A 343 -8.20 -5.85 -4.77
C ALA A 343 -7.81 -7.30 -5.00
N ALA A 344 -7.44 -7.96 -3.91
CA ALA A 344 -7.16 -9.38 -3.94
C ALA A 344 -7.87 -10.10 -2.79
N TYR A 345 -7.85 -11.43 -2.88
CA TYR A 345 -8.39 -12.32 -1.86
C TYR A 345 -7.49 -12.41 -0.61
N ASP A 346 -6.38 -11.65 -0.58
CA ASP A 346 -5.52 -11.45 0.58
C ASP A 346 -6.09 -10.41 1.58
N ARG A 347 -7.30 -9.91 1.33
CA ARG A 347 -7.99 -8.86 2.10
C ARG A 347 -7.29 -7.50 2.07
N THR A 348 -6.61 -7.22 0.97
CA THR A 348 -5.98 -5.92 0.75
C THR A 348 -6.47 -5.25 -0.53
N ILE A 349 -6.53 -3.93 -0.49
CA ILE A 349 -6.62 -3.07 -1.66
C ILE A 349 -5.28 -2.34 -1.78
N LYS A 350 -4.66 -2.40 -2.95
CA LYS A 350 -3.39 -1.74 -3.22
C LYS A 350 -3.58 -0.63 -4.25
N VAL A 351 -2.99 0.52 -3.97
CA VAL A 351 -2.92 1.66 -4.89
C VAL A 351 -1.53 1.68 -5.49
N TRP A 352 -1.44 1.54 -6.80
CA TRP A 352 -0.20 1.46 -7.56
C TRP A 352 0.04 2.74 -8.35
N ASP A 353 1.32 3.05 -8.51
CA ASP A 353 1.79 4.14 -9.34
C ASP A 353 2.39 3.56 -10.62
N LEU A 354 1.70 3.68 -11.75
CA LEU A 354 2.15 3.16 -13.05
C LEU A 354 3.42 3.83 -13.57
N GLN A 355 3.72 5.05 -13.14
CA GLN A 355 4.93 5.74 -13.57
C GLN A 355 6.16 5.15 -12.90
N LYS A 356 6.02 4.78 -11.61
CA LYS A 356 7.12 4.27 -10.79
C LYS A 356 7.17 2.75 -10.70
N GLY A 357 6.04 2.08 -10.96
CA GLY A 357 5.91 0.62 -10.96
C GLY A 357 5.81 -0.02 -9.57
N TYR A 358 5.54 0.75 -8.51
CA TYR A 358 5.42 0.23 -7.14
C TYR A 358 4.09 0.62 -6.47
N CYS A 359 3.77 -0.10 -5.39
CA CYS A 359 2.61 0.14 -4.55
C CYS A 359 2.84 1.38 -3.67
N ASN A 360 1.99 2.40 -3.81
CA ASN A 360 2.04 3.61 -2.99
C ASN A 360 1.32 3.43 -1.64
N ASN A 361 0.17 2.76 -1.65
CA ASN A 361 -0.66 2.61 -0.46
C ASN A 361 -1.27 1.21 -0.41
N THR A 362 -1.35 0.62 0.79
CA THR A 362 -2.01 -0.66 1.02
C THR A 362 -3.08 -0.48 2.10
N ILE A 363 -4.33 -0.69 1.71
CA ILE A 363 -5.50 -0.63 2.57
C ILE A 363 -5.84 -2.06 2.97
N ILE A 364 -5.92 -2.33 4.27
CA ILE A 364 -6.20 -3.65 4.83
C ILE A 364 -7.60 -3.65 5.43
N PHE A 365 -8.35 -4.72 5.21
CA PHE A 365 -9.70 -4.88 5.76
C PHE A 365 -9.96 -6.33 6.15
N HIS A 366 -11.10 -6.60 6.77
CA HIS A 366 -11.40 -7.91 7.36
C HIS A 366 -12.11 -8.88 6.40
N SER A 367 -12.87 -8.36 5.43
CA SER A 367 -13.71 -9.13 4.51
C SER A 367 -13.20 -9.07 3.08
N ASN A 368 -13.08 -10.19 2.37
CA ASN A 368 -12.60 -10.21 0.99
C ASN A 368 -13.37 -9.26 0.07
N CYS A 369 -12.66 -8.51 -0.76
CA CYS A 369 -13.26 -7.66 -1.79
C CYS A 369 -13.40 -8.48 -3.08
N ASN A 370 -14.54 -8.38 -3.77
CA ASN A 370 -14.77 -9.05 -5.06
C ASN A 370 -14.73 -8.06 -6.24
N SER A 371 -15.02 -6.79 -5.98
CA SER A 371 -15.13 -5.75 -7.01
C SER A 371 -14.68 -4.40 -6.47
N LEU A 372 -14.07 -3.63 -7.35
CA LEU A 372 -13.64 -2.27 -7.09
C LEU A 372 -14.14 -1.34 -8.19
N ALA A 373 -14.34 -0.08 -7.84
CA ALA A 373 -14.52 0.99 -8.81
C ALA A 373 -13.87 2.27 -8.28
N PHE A 374 -13.13 2.97 -9.14
CA PHE A 374 -12.48 4.23 -8.82
C PHE A 374 -13.43 5.38 -9.15
N SER A 375 -13.68 6.26 -8.16
CA SER A 375 -14.55 7.43 -8.34
C SER A 375 -14.02 8.37 -9.43
N MET A 376 -14.94 9.08 -10.09
CA MET A 376 -14.61 10.05 -11.14
C MET A 376 -13.78 11.23 -10.62
N ASP A 377 -13.90 11.57 -9.33
CA ASP A 377 -13.10 12.61 -8.65
C ASP A 377 -11.64 12.20 -8.41
N ALA A 378 -11.32 10.94 -8.64
CA ALA A 378 -10.05 10.30 -8.38
C ALA A 378 -9.55 10.28 -6.93
N LEU A 379 -10.43 10.60 -5.97
CA LEU A 379 -10.09 10.68 -4.55
C LEU A 379 -10.68 9.50 -3.76
N THR A 380 -11.73 8.88 -4.28
CA THR A 380 -12.47 7.85 -3.56
C THR A 380 -12.43 6.48 -4.26
N ILE A 381 -12.26 5.41 -3.50
CA ILE A 381 -12.36 4.02 -3.97
C ILE A 381 -13.64 3.39 -3.43
N CYS A 382 -14.47 2.86 -4.31
CA CYS A 382 -15.65 2.08 -3.97
C CYS A 382 -15.27 0.59 -3.99
N SER A 383 -15.58 -0.14 -2.94
CA SER A 383 -15.25 -1.56 -2.81
C SER A 383 -16.45 -2.39 -2.37
N GLY A 384 -16.72 -3.45 -3.12
CA GLY A 384 -17.78 -4.42 -2.84
C GLY A 384 -17.19 -5.67 -2.19
N HIS A 385 -17.68 -6.00 -1.00
CA HIS A 385 -17.11 -7.06 -0.17
C HIS A 385 -18.01 -8.30 -0.06
N VAL A 386 -17.41 -9.42 0.35
CA VAL A 386 -18.08 -10.73 0.54
C VAL A 386 -19.08 -10.72 1.70
N ASP A 387 -18.93 -9.80 2.64
CA ASP A 387 -19.86 -9.59 3.77
C ASP A 387 -21.13 -8.82 3.39
N GLY A 388 -21.25 -8.40 2.12
CA GLY A 388 -22.43 -7.67 1.62
C GLY A 388 -22.31 -6.14 1.75
N ASN A 389 -21.18 -5.64 2.27
CA ASN A 389 -21.00 -4.22 2.50
C ASN A 389 -20.29 -3.54 1.32
N LEU A 390 -20.76 -2.33 1.00
CA LEU A 390 -20.10 -1.37 0.14
C LEU A 390 -19.28 -0.42 1.03
N ARG A 391 -17.98 -0.31 0.77
CA ARG A 391 -17.08 0.58 1.53
C ARG A 391 -16.44 1.59 0.61
N LEU A 392 -16.37 2.83 1.09
CA LEU A 392 -15.73 3.95 0.42
C LEU A 392 -14.46 4.33 1.15
N TRP A 393 -13.36 4.44 0.42
CA TRP A 393 -12.04 4.70 0.97
C TRP A 393 -11.44 5.95 0.36
N ASP A 394 -10.74 6.74 1.16
CA ASP A 394 -9.90 7.81 0.66
C ASP A 394 -8.60 7.23 0.10
N VAL A 395 -8.31 7.50 -1.18
CA VAL A 395 -7.12 7.04 -1.89
C VAL A 395 -5.84 7.53 -1.21
N GLN A 396 -5.83 8.79 -0.75
CA GLN A 396 -4.63 9.45 -0.28
C GLN A 396 -4.26 8.99 1.13
N THR A 397 -5.24 8.93 2.03
CA THR A 397 -5.01 8.52 3.43
C THR A 397 -5.16 7.01 3.66
N GLY A 398 -5.85 6.30 2.76
CA GLY A 398 -6.20 4.89 2.93
C GLY A 398 -7.25 4.65 4.03
N LYS A 399 -7.89 5.71 4.53
CA LYS A 399 -8.90 5.61 5.60
C LYS A 399 -10.27 5.29 5.01
N LEU A 400 -11.06 4.56 5.80
CA LEU A 400 -12.48 4.32 5.51
C LEU A 400 -13.24 5.64 5.68
N LEU A 401 -13.93 6.08 4.63
CA LEU A 401 -14.80 7.24 4.65
C LEU A 401 -16.21 6.88 5.11
N SER A 402 -16.77 5.81 4.55
CA SER A 402 -18.11 5.33 4.88
C SER A 402 -18.29 3.85 4.54
N GLU A 403 -19.25 3.24 5.21
CA GLU A 403 -19.63 1.85 5.05
C GLU A 403 -21.15 1.72 5.01
N VAL A 404 -21.65 0.99 4.02
CA VAL A 404 -23.08 0.83 3.74
C VAL A 404 -23.38 -0.64 3.55
N ALA A 405 -24.40 -1.15 4.23
CA ALA A 405 -24.91 -2.50 3.99
C ALA A 405 -25.69 -2.51 2.67
N ALA A 406 -25.03 -2.91 1.58
CA ALA A 406 -25.62 -2.88 0.25
C ALA A 406 -26.45 -4.12 -0.05
N HIS A 407 -26.02 -5.29 0.44
CA HIS A 407 -26.63 -6.58 0.15
C HIS A 407 -26.64 -7.48 1.39
N SER A 408 -27.56 -8.43 1.40
CA SER A 408 -27.65 -9.46 2.45
C SER A 408 -26.63 -10.60 2.26
N GLN A 409 -26.04 -10.69 1.07
CA GLN A 409 -25.01 -11.66 0.69
C GLN A 409 -23.87 -10.95 -0.04
N ALA A 410 -22.82 -11.69 -0.40
CA ALA A 410 -21.63 -11.17 -1.06
C ALA A 410 -21.94 -10.26 -2.25
N VAL A 411 -21.31 -9.09 -2.26
CA VAL A 411 -21.30 -8.19 -3.42
C VAL A 411 -20.43 -8.80 -4.51
N THR A 412 -20.93 -8.86 -5.74
CA THR A 412 -20.26 -9.49 -6.89
C THR A 412 -19.66 -8.46 -7.83
N SER A 413 -20.31 -7.30 -7.98
CA SER A 413 -19.82 -6.20 -8.81
C SER A 413 -20.20 -4.85 -8.28
N VAL A 414 -19.32 -3.89 -8.55
CA VAL A 414 -19.49 -2.45 -8.32
C VAL A 414 -19.17 -1.77 -9.64
N SER A 415 -20.07 -0.93 -10.12
CA SER A 415 -19.91 -0.13 -11.34
C SER A 415 -20.34 1.30 -11.07
N LEU A 416 -19.62 2.26 -11.64
CA LEU A 416 -19.90 3.69 -11.48
C LEU A 416 -20.56 4.24 -12.74
N SER A 417 -21.51 5.14 -12.54
CA SER A 417 -22.12 5.92 -13.63
C SER A 417 -21.10 6.84 -14.30
N ARG A 418 -21.35 7.22 -15.55
CA ARG A 418 -20.44 8.10 -16.29
C ARG A 418 -20.40 9.51 -15.70
N ASN A 419 -21.51 9.96 -15.12
CA ASN A 419 -21.58 11.22 -14.39
C ASN A 419 -20.90 11.18 -13.01
N GLY A 420 -20.53 9.98 -12.51
CA GLY A 420 -19.90 9.80 -11.21
C GLY A 420 -20.81 10.05 -10.00
N ASN A 421 -22.12 10.18 -10.19
CA ASN A 421 -23.07 10.43 -9.11
C ASN A 421 -23.73 9.16 -8.58
N MET A 422 -23.66 8.04 -9.31
CA MET A 422 -24.34 6.80 -8.94
C MET A 422 -23.39 5.59 -8.93
N ILE A 423 -23.61 4.68 -7.97
CA ILE A 423 -22.94 3.38 -7.87
C ILE A 423 -23.99 2.29 -8.06
N LEU A 424 -23.75 1.41 -9.03
CA LEU A 424 -24.47 0.15 -9.16
C LEU A 424 -23.72 -0.94 -8.39
N THR A 425 -24.40 -1.55 -7.45
CA THR A 425 -23.95 -2.74 -6.73
C THR A 425 -24.80 -3.94 -7.13
N SER A 426 -24.18 -5.11 -7.21
CA SER A 426 -24.87 -6.38 -7.49
C SER A 426 -24.50 -7.40 -6.43
N GLY A 427 -25.47 -8.15 -5.93
CA GLY A 427 -25.27 -9.12 -4.85
C GLY A 427 -25.71 -10.52 -5.23
N ARG A 428 -25.18 -11.50 -4.48
CA ARG A 428 -25.63 -12.91 -4.54
C ARG A 428 -27.08 -13.13 -4.08
N ASP A 429 -27.67 -12.12 -3.45
CA ASP A 429 -29.09 -12.07 -3.12
C ASP A 429 -30.00 -11.77 -4.33
N ASN A 430 -29.43 -11.69 -5.54
CA ASN A 430 -30.11 -11.40 -6.81
C ASN A 430 -30.75 -10.01 -6.85
N LEU A 431 -30.23 -9.08 -6.04
CA LEU A 431 -30.58 -7.68 -6.08
C LEU A 431 -29.47 -6.90 -6.80
N HIS A 432 -29.90 -5.88 -7.53
CA HIS A 432 -29.02 -4.85 -8.06
C HIS A 432 -29.46 -3.51 -7.47
N ASN A 433 -28.62 -2.92 -6.63
CA ASN A 433 -28.94 -1.68 -5.93
C ASN A 433 -28.15 -0.51 -6.54
N LEU A 434 -28.86 0.56 -6.87
CA LEU A 434 -28.30 1.81 -7.34
C LEU A 434 -28.26 2.81 -6.19
N PHE A 435 -27.07 3.28 -5.85
CA PHE A 435 -26.82 4.22 -4.77
C PHE A 435 -26.43 5.59 -5.34
N ASP A 436 -26.92 6.68 -4.75
CA ASP A 436 -26.31 8.01 -4.97
C ASP A 436 -25.03 8.09 -4.11
N ILE A 437 -23.90 8.46 -4.71
CA ILE A 437 -22.60 8.53 -4.00
C ILE A 437 -22.63 9.56 -2.88
N ARG A 438 -23.40 10.63 -3.04
CA ARG A 438 -23.41 11.77 -2.12
C ARG A 438 -24.19 11.47 -0.85
N THR A 439 -25.32 10.79 -0.98
CA THR A 439 -26.19 10.46 0.16
C THR A 439 -25.98 9.04 0.66
N LEU A 440 -25.45 8.16 -0.19
CA LEU A 440 -25.33 6.72 0.04
C LEU A 440 -26.66 6.02 0.33
N GLU A 441 -27.74 6.61 -0.19
CA GLU A 441 -29.07 6.05 -0.14
C GLU A 441 -29.37 5.26 -1.42
N ILE A 442 -30.22 4.26 -1.31
CA ILE A 442 -30.66 3.44 -2.44
C ILE A 442 -31.68 4.24 -3.26
N CYS A 443 -31.29 4.65 -4.46
CA CYS A 443 -32.16 5.29 -5.44
C CYS A 443 -33.09 4.29 -6.15
N GLY A 444 -32.62 3.04 -6.32
CA GLY A 444 -33.43 2.00 -6.94
C GLY A 444 -32.89 0.60 -6.68
N THR A 445 -33.80 -0.35 -6.52
CA THR A 445 -33.49 -1.78 -6.39
C THR A 445 -34.12 -2.53 -7.54
N PHE A 446 -33.29 -3.13 -8.39
CA PHE A 446 -33.72 -3.94 -9.52
C PHE A 446 -33.63 -5.42 -9.16
N ARG A 447 -34.72 -6.15 -9.44
CA ARG A 447 -34.79 -7.59 -9.26
C ARG A 447 -35.57 -8.23 -10.39
N SER A 448 -35.30 -9.49 -10.67
CA SER A 448 -36.18 -10.31 -11.48
C SER A 448 -36.25 -11.73 -10.92
N ASN A 449 -37.42 -12.37 -11.03
CA ASN A 449 -37.62 -13.73 -10.52
C ASN A 449 -36.79 -14.78 -11.28
N ALA A 450 -36.34 -14.45 -12.50
CA ALA A 450 -35.56 -15.33 -13.36
C ALA A 450 -34.04 -15.06 -13.27
N ASN A 451 -33.63 -13.88 -12.83
CA ASN A 451 -32.22 -13.52 -12.74
C ASN A 451 -31.59 -14.19 -11.53
N ARG A 452 -30.58 -15.00 -11.79
CA ARG A 452 -29.67 -15.48 -10.75
C ARG A 452 -28.27 -15.05 -11.10
N VAL A 453 -27.59 -14.45 -10.14
CA VAL A 453 -26.19 -14.05 -10.33
C VAL A 453 -25.31 -15.31 -10.49
N ALA A 454 -24.70 -15.42 -11.67
CA ALA A 454 -23.93 -16.57 -12.15
C ALA A 454 -22.80 -16.99 -11.19
N SER A 455 -22.07 -16.00 -10.69
CA SER A 455 -20.84 -16.20 -9.95
C SER A 455 -20.57 -15.03 -9.02
N ASN A 456 -19.65 -15.19 -8.07
CA ASN A 456 -19.15 -14.09 -7.24
C ASN A 456 -18.46 -12.99 -8.08
N TRP A 457 -18.14 -13.29 -9.34
CA TRP A 457 -17.47 -12.37 -10.26
C TRP A 457 -18.39 -11.90 -11.40
N SER A 458 -19.71 -12.08 -11.30
CA SER A 458 -20.60 -11.54 -12.32
C SER A 458 -20.55 -10.02 -12.31
N ARG A 459 -20.26 -9.40 -13.46
CA ARG A 459 -20.19 -7.94 -13.60
C ARG A 459 -21.44 -7.41 -14.31
N SER A 460 -22.17 -6.56 -13.60
CA SER A 460 -23.26 -5.74 -14.14
C SER A 460 -22.72 -4.38 -14.59
N CYS A 461 -23.39 -3.74 -15.54
CA CYS A 461 -23.00 -2.40 -15.99
C CYS A 461 -24.19 -1.46 -16.10
N ILE A 462 -23.88 -0.16 -16.07
CA ILE A 462 -24.81 0.95 -16.35
C ILE A 462 -24.58 1.38 -17.80
N SER A 463 -25.64 1.83 -18.47
CA SER A 463 -25.54 2.47 -19.79
C SER A 463 -24.80 3.81 -19.73
N ALA A 464 -24.30 4.28 -20.87
CA ALA A 464 -23.55 5.53 -20.95
C ALA A 464 -24.39 6.78 -20.59
N ASP A 465 -25.71 6.71 -20.77
CA ASP A 465 -26.68 7.76 -20.45
C ASP A 465 -27.28 7.63 -19.03
N ASP A 466 -26.81 6.66 -18.24
CA ASP A 466 -27.34 6.30 -16.92
C ASP A 466 -28.85 5.91 -16.90
N GLY A 467 -29.46 5.70 -18.08
CA GLY A 467 -30.87 5.38 -18.22
C GLY A 467 -31.21 3.90 -18.01
N TYR A 468 -30.23 3.01 -18.18
CA TYR A 468 -30.42 1.57 -18.14
C TYR A 468 -29.33 0.85 -17.32
N VAL A 469 -29.74 -0.25 -16.72
CA VAL A 469 -28.85 -1.19 -16.02
C VAL A 469 -28.92 -2.54 -16.72
N THR A 470 -27.78 -3.19 -16.94
CA THR A 470 -27.74 -4.56 -17.47
C THR A 470 -27.05 -5.51 -16.51
N ALA A 471 -27.58 -6.72 -16.42
CA ALA A 471 -26.97 -7.79 -15.67
C ALA A 471 -27.17 -9.14 -16.37
N GLY A 472 -26.15 -9.98 -16.26
CA GLY A 472 -26.16 -11.35 -16.76
C GLY A 472 -26.66 -12.34 -15.71
N SER A 473 -27.32 -13.39 -16.18
CA SER A 473 -27.90 -14.44 -15.35
C SER A 473 -27.24 -15.82 -15.60
N VAL A 474 -27.41 -16.74 -14.63
CA VAL A 474 -26.97 -18.15 -14.69
C VAL A 474 -27.51 -18.86 -15.93
N ASP A 475 -28.75 -18.54 -16.33
CA ASP A 475 -29.48 -19.20 -17.41
C ASP A 475 -29.03 -18.77 -18.82
N GLY A 476 -28.02 -17.90 -18.93
CA GLY A 476 -27.57 -17.33 -20.20
C GLY A 476 -28.38 -16.12 -20.67
N SER A 477 -29.37 -15.70 -19.88
CA SER A 477 -30.13 -14.49 -20.17
C SER A 477 -29.36 -13.24 -19.73
N VAL A 478 -29.48 -12.16 -20.51
CA VAL A 478 -29.05 -10.82 -20.13
C VAL A 478 -30.31 -9.99 -19.95
N HIS A 479 -30.45 -9.35 -18.78
CA HIS A 479 -31.61 -8.55 -18.44
C HIS A 479 -31.23 -7.07 -18.46
N ILE A 480 -32.13 -6.24 -18.99
CA ILE A 480 -31.98 -4.78 -19.04
C ILE A 480 -33.16 -4.15 -18.30
N TRP A 481 -32.86 -3.28 -17.34
CA TRP A 481 -33.83 -2.50 -16.58
C TRP A 481 -33.71 -1.02 -16.90
N SER A 482 -34.83 -0.31 -16.89
CA SER A 482 -34.87 1.14 -16.94
C SER A 482 -34.72 1.70 -15.53
N VAL A 483 -33.80 2.66 -15.36
CA VAL A 483 -33.52 3.30 -14.07
C VAL A 483 -34.69 4.18 -13.62
N SER A 484 -35.33 4.91 -14.54
CA SER A 484 -36.47 5.80 -14.21
C SER A 484 -37.70 5.03 -13.72
N ASN A 485 -37.97 3.87 -14.32
CA ASN A 485 -39.20 3.11 -14.05
C ASN A 485 -38.98 1.93 -13.10
N GLY A 486 -37.74 1.51 -12.85
CA GLY A 486 -37.43 0.31 -12.05
C GLY A 486 -37.83 -1.01 -12.71
N LYS A 487 -38.40 -0.96 -13.92
CA LYS A 487 -38.98 -2.12 -14.62
C LYS A 487 -38.00 -2.69 -15.65
N MET A 488 -38.11 -4.00 -15.86
CA MET A 488 -37.38 -4.70 -16.91
C MET A 488 -37.92 -4.29 -18.29
N VAL A 489 -37.02 -3.91 -19.19
CA VAL A 489 -37.33 -3.43 -20.53
C VAL A 489 -37.12 -4.56 -21.55
N SER A 490 -35.99 -5.26 -21.47
CA SER A 490 -35.68 -6.34 -22.40
C SER A 490 -34.97 -7.51 -21.70
N THR A 491 -35.10 -8.70 -22.30
CA THR A 491 -34.36 -9.89 -21.92
C THR A 491 -33.79 -10.52 -23.17
N LEU A 492 -32.47 -10.63 -23.22
CA LEU A 492 -31.71 -11.14 -24.36
C LEU A 492 -31.24 -12.56 -24.05
N LYS A 493 -31.52 -13.53 -24.92
CA LYS A 493 -31.26 -14.97 -24.68
C LYS A 493 -30.52 -15.61 -25.86
N GLU A 494 -29.22 -15.38 -25.92
CA GLU A 494 -28.35 -16.00 -26.94
C GLU A 494 -27.23 -16.86 -26.33
N HIS A 495 -26.82 -16.57 -25.08
CA HIS A 495 -25.76 -17.35 -24.46
C HIS A 495 -26.24 -18.73 -24.07
N THR A 496 -25.42 -19.73 -24.36
CA THR A 496 -25.67 -21.14 -24.01
C THR A 496 -25.23 -21.48 -22.58
N SER A 497 -24.49 -20.57 -21.95
CA SER A 497 -23.88 -20.74 -20.62
C SER A 497 -24.07 -19.49 -19.79
N SER A 498 -23.73 -19.54 -18.50
CA SER A 498 -23.94 -18.41 -17.60
C SER A 498 -23.17 -17.17 -18.04
N VAL A 499 -23.84 -16.02 -18.05
CA VAL A 499 -23.21 -14.74 -18.40
C VAL A 499 -22.36 -14.27 -17.22
N LEU A 500 -21.09 -13.96 -17.49
CA LEU A 500 -20.12 -13.52 -16.48
C LEU A 500 -19.93 -12.01 -16.46
N CYS A 501 -19.89 -11.34 -17.62
CA CYS A 501 -19.62 -9.91 -17.66
C CYS A 501 -20.48 -9.22 -18.70
N CYS A 502 -20.99 -8.04 -18.35
CA CYS A 502 -21.69 -7.13 -19.25
C CYS A 502 -20.92 -5.81 -19.27
N SER A 503 -20.73 -5.24 -20.46
CA SER A 503 -20.07 -3.94 -20.62
C SER A 503 -20.80 -3.16 -21.69
N TRP A 504 -21.12 -1.90 -21.41
CA TRP A 504 -21.73 -1.01 -22.39
C TRP A 504 -20.65 -0.12 -23.00
N SER A 505 -20.70 0.07 -24.33
CA SER A 505 -19.86 1.05 -24.99
C SER A 505 -20.08 2.44 -24.41
N GLY A 506 -18.99 3.19 -24.22
CA GLY A 506 -19.05 4.60 -23.81
C GLY A 506 -19.72 5.52 -24.84
N LEU A 507 -19.97 5.01 -26.04
CA LEU A 507 -20.72 5.68 -27.12
C LEU A 507 -22.21 5.25 -27.15
N GLY A 508 -22.74 4.64 -26.09
CA GLY A 508 -24.16 4.23 -26.00
C GLY A 508 -24.54 2.97 -26.81
N ASN A 509 -23.80 2.62 -27.86
CA ASN A 509 -23.92 1.37 -28.64
C ASN A 509 -22.51 0.92 -29.06
N PRO A 510 -22.16 -0.39 -29.06
CA PRO A 510 -22.93 -1.58 -28.67
C PRO A 510 -22.80 -2.01 -27.20
N LEU A 511 -23.67 -2.93 -26.78
CA LEU A 511 -23.53 -3.68 -25.52
C LEU A 511 -22.75 -4.97 -25.81
N ALA A 512 -21.72 -5.26 -25.04
CA ALA A 512 -20.99 -6.53 -25.11
C ALA A 512 -21.25 -7.37 -23.86
N THR A 513 -21.32 -8.69 -24.05
CA THR A 513 -21.54 -9.64 -22.96
C THR A 513 -20.69 -10.88 -23.16
N SER A 514 -20.17 -11.45 -22.07
CA SER A 514 -19.35 -12.67 -22.12
C SER A 514 -19.94 -13.78 -21.28
N ASP A 515 -19.76 -15.02 -21.72
CA ASP A 515 -20.20 -16.21 -21.02
C ASP A 515 -19.04 -17.02 -20.40
N LYS A 516 -19.41 -18.02 -19.59
CA LYS A 516 -18.48 -18.99 -18.99
C LYS A 516 -17.88 -19.96 -20.02
N SER A 517 -18.39 -20.02 -21.25
CA SER A 517 -17.81 -20.80 -22.34
C SER A 517 -16.68 -20.07 -23.08
N GLY A 518 -16.49 -18.77 -22.84
CA GLY A 518 -15.50 -17.96 -23.58
C GLY A 518 -16.06 -17.28 -24.83
N THR A 519 -17.37 -17.30 -25.01
CA THR A 519 -18.07 -16.63 -26.10
C THR A 519 -18.42 -15.20 -25.70
N ILE A 520 -18.21 -14.28 -26.62
CA ILE A 520 -18.63 -12.89 -26.51
C ILE A 520 -19.76 -12.64 -27.51
N CYS A 521 -20.86 -12.06 -27.04
CA CYS A 521 -21.95 -11.58 -27.87
C CYS A 521 -21.98 -10.06 -27.85
N ILE A 522 -21.99 -9.46 -29.04
CA ILE A 522 -22.12 -8.02 -29.26
C ILE A 522 -23.57 -7.74 -29.71
N TRP A 523 -24.25 -6.89 -28.96
CA TRP A 523 -25.64 -6.52 -29.14
C TRP A 523 -25.74 -5.09 -29.66
N SER A 524 -26.63 -4.88 -30.63
CA SER A 524 -26.91 -3.56 -31.23
C SER A 524 -28.33 -3.11 -31.01
#